data_AF-A0A914N3V4-F1
#
_entry.id   AF-A0A914N3V4-F1
#
_cell.length_a   1.000
_cell.length_b   1.000
_cell.length_c   1.000
_cell.angle_alpha   90.00
_cell.angle_beta   90.00
_cell.angle_gamma   90.00
#
_symmetry.space_group_name_H-M   'P 1'
#
loop_
_entity.id
_entity.type
_entity.pdbx_description
1 polymer ?
#
loop_
_entity_poly.entity_id
_entity_poly.type
_entity_poly.pdbx_seq_one_letter_code
_entity_poly.pdbx_strand_id
1 'polypeptide(L)'
;MSYKLLYTLSVDKYEDLDKLLDEYRNDLTKISRLDRIIKACIQVNAFKRPSMKVINNFWNGECDAFNYEEENFKNAKICED
;
A
#
# COMPACT_ATOMS: atom_id res chain seq x y z
N MET A 1 -19.46 -17.73 28.15
CA MET A 1 -18.23 -16.98 27.85
C MET A 1 -18.49 -16.12 26.64
N SER A 2 -18.32 -14.81 26.79
CA SER A 2 -18.98 -13.79 25.99
C SER A 2 -18.24 -13.51 24.69
N TYR A 3 -18.91 -13.65 23.54
CA TYR A 3 -18.44 -13.25 22.21
C TYR A 3 -17.90 -11.80 22.18
N LYS A 4 -18.35 -10.97 23.12
CA LYS A 4 -17.94 -9.57 23.29
C LYS A 4 -16.44 -9.41 23.62
N LEU A 5 -15.85 -10.36 24.34
CA LEU A 5 -14.42 -10.32 24.73
C LEU A 5 -13.48 -10.72 23.59
N LEU A 6 -13.91 -11.67 22.76
CA LEU A 6 -13.17 -12.08 21.55
C LEU A 6 -13.20 -10.98 20.49
N TYR A 7 -14.32 -10.27 20.36
CA TYR A 7 -14.46 -9.17 19.41
C TYR A 7 -13.51 -8.02 19.74
N THR A 8 -13.45 -7.56 20.99
CA THR A 8 -12.52 -6.49 21.41
C THR A 8 -11.06 -6.89 21.23
N LEU A 9 -10.67 -8.12 21.62
CA LEU A 9 -9.30 -8.62 21.41
C LEU A 9 -8.90 -8.72 19.94
N SER A 10 -9.86 -8.96 19.04
CA SER A 10 -9.60 -9.02 17.60
C SER A 10 -9.46 -7.64 16.98
N VAL A 11 -10.29 -6.68 17.39
CA VAL A 11 -10.29 -5.30 16.86
C VAL A 11 -8.98 -4.59 17.21
N ASP A 12 -8.53 -4.68 18.48
CA ASP A 12 -7.29 -4.05 18.93
C ASP A 12 -6.07 -4.52 18.11
N LYS A 13 -6.05 -5.81 17.70
CA LYS A 13 -4.96 -6.36 16.87
C LYS A 13 -4.96 -5.88 15.43
N TYR A 14 -6.13 -5.59 14.86
CA TYR A 14 -6.23 -5.07 13.49
C TYR A 14 -5.85 -3.59 13.43
N GLU A 15 -6.21 -2.80 14.43
CA GLU A 15 -5.78 -1.39 14.54
C GLU A 15 -4.25 -1.29 14.64
N ASP A 16 -3.61 -2.17 15.42
CA ASP A 16 -2.16 -2.27 15.51
C ASP A 16 -1.51 -2.64 14.17
N LEU A 17 -2.12 -3.55 13.41
CA LEU A 17 -1.62 -3.96 12.09
C LEU A 17 -1.74 -2.83 11.05
N ASP A 18 -2.87 -2.13 11.01
CA ASP A 18 -3.09 -1.02 10.08
C ASP A 18 -2.09 0.10 10.31
N LYS A 19 -1.79 0.40 11.57
CA LYS A 19 -0.77 1.38 11.95
C LYS A 19 0.63 0.95 11.49
N LEU A 20 1.03 -0.29 11.73
CA LEU A 20 2.33 -0.82 11.27
C LEU A 20 2.45 -0.79 9.74
N LEU A 21 1.36 -1.08 9.02
CA LEU A 21 1.34 -1.00 7.56
C LEU A 21 1.42 0.45 7.06
N ASP A 22 0.79 1.41 7.74
CA ASP A 22 0.91 2.83 7.43
C ASP A 22 2.33 3.34 7.66
N GLU A 23 2.96 2.98 8.79
CA GLU A 23 4.36 3.31 9.08
C GLU A 23 5.28 2.75 7.99
N TYR A 24 5.08 1.50 7.58
CA TYR A 24 5.84 0.89 6.49
C TYR A 24 5.62 1.59 5.14
N ARG A 25 4.38 1.96 4.79
CA ARG A 25 4.07 2.66 3.54
C ARG A 25 4.77 4.02 3.48
N ASN A 26 4.70 4.78 4.56
CA ASN A 26 5.22 6.14 4.68
C ASN A 26 6.75 6.20 4.91
N ASP A 27 7.41 5.07 5.16
CA ASP A 27 8.86 5.00 5.29
C ASP A 27 9.55 5.23 3.94
N LEU A 28 10.02 6.47 3.72
CA LEU A 28 10.72 6.90 2.50
C LEU A 28 12.18 6.42 2.42
N THR A 29 12.69 5.66 3.39
CA THR A 29 14.03 5.05 3.28
C THR A 29 14.02 3.81 2.39
N LYS A 30 12.85 3.19 2.19
CA LYS A 30 12.64 1.99 1.37
C LYS A 30 11.94 2.34 0.06
N ILE A 31 12.74 2.63 -0.96
CA ILE A 31 12.30 3.15 -2.27
C ILE A 31 12.69 2.26 -3.45
N SER A 32 13.13 1.02 -3.20
CA SER A 32 13.40 0.10 -4.31
C SER A 32 12.13 -0.15 -5.13
N ARG A 33 12.28 -0.49 -6.41
CA ARG A 33 11.11 -0.84 -7.26
C ARG A 33 10.24 -1.92 -6.61
N LEU A 34 10.86 -2.94 -6.03
CA LEU A 34 10.14 -4.02 -5.36
C LEU A 34 9.41 -3.53 -4.10
N ASP A 35 10.04 -2.69 -3.28
CA ASP A 35 9.39 -2.12 -2.09
C ASP A 35 8.16 -1.30 -2.47
N ARG A 36 8.30 -0.48 -3.52
CA ARG A 36 7.20 0.36 -4.03
C ARG A 36 6.04 -0.48 -4.53
N ILE A 37 6.31 -1.61 -5.19
CA ILE A 37 5.29 -2.60 -5.58
C ILE A 37 4.62 -3.21 -4.35
N ILE A 38 5.39 -3.67 -3.36
CA ILE A 38 4.83 -4.26 -2.13
C ILE A 38 3.91 -3.26 -1.45
N LYS A 39 4.35 -2.00 -1.27
CA LYS A 39 3.56 -0.90 -0.69
C LYS A 39 2.28 -0.61 -1.48
N ALA A 40 2.32 -0.70 -2.81
CA ALA A 40 1.13 -0.57 -3.66
C ALA A 40 0.13 -1.72 -3.44
N CYS A 41 0.61 -2.95 -3.25
CA CYS A 41 -0.24 -4.12 -3.09
C CYS A 41 -0.90 -4.21 -1.71
N ILE A 42 -0.25 -3.72 -0.66
CA ILE A 42 -0.74 -3.80 0.74
C ILE A 42 -1.65 -2.63 1.14
N GLN A 43 -2.19 -1.88 0.17
CA GLN A 43 -3.12 -0.78 0.47
C GLN A 43 -4.35 -1.32 1.23
N VAL A 44 -4.75 -0.60 2.29
CA VAL A 44 -5.94 -0.95 3.10
C VAL A 44 -7.18 -0.93 2.21
N ASN A 45 -7.33 0.12 1.39
CA ASN A 45 -8.37 0.21 0.40
C ASN A 45 -8.04 -0.68 -0.82
N ALA A 46 -8.84 -1.72 -1.05
CA ALA A 46 -8.69 -2.63 -2.17
C ALA A 46 -8.77 -1.94 -3.54
N PHE A 47 -9.56 -0.86 -3.67
CA PHE A 47 -9.68 -0.08 -4.91
C PHE A 47 -8.45 0.78 -5.21
N LYS A 48 -7.54 0.96 -4.23
CA LYS A 48 -6.26 1.63 -4.43
C LYS A 48 -5.13 0.65 -4.78
N ARG A 49 -5.39 -0.66 -4.78
CA ARG A 49 -4.38 -1.67 -5.13
C ARG A 49 -4.22 -1.71 -6.65
N PRO A 50 -2.99 -1.78 -7.18
CA PRO A 50 -2.76 -1.86 -8.61
C PRO A 50 -3.19 -3.22 -9.17
N SER A 51 -3.60 -3.26 -10.43
CA SER A 51 -3.71 -4.51 -11.17
C SER A 51 -2.32 -5.08 -11.50
N MET A 52 -2.29 -6.33 -11.97
CA MET A 52 -1.06 -6.93 -12.49
C MET A 52 -0.48 -6.17 -13.68
N LYS A 53 -1.33 -5.55 -14.52
CA LYS A 53 -0.89 -4.74 -15.66
C LYS A 53 -0.13 -3.50 -15.17
N VAL A 54 -0.69 -2.80 -14.19
CA VAL A 54 -0.07 -1.62 -13.57
C VAL A 54 1.30 -1.96 -12.95
N ILE A 55 1.40 -3.10 -12.26
CA ILE A 55 2.68 -3.59 -11.70
C ILE A 55 3.72 -3.83 -12.80
N ASN A 56 3.34 -4.47 -13.90
CA ASN A 56 4.24 -4.73 -15.03
C ASN A 56 4.70 -3.43 -15.71
N ASN A 57 3.79 -2.49 -15.91
CA ASN A 57 4.11 -1.19 -16.50
C ASN A 57 5.14 -0.44 -15.65
N PHE A 58 4.96 -0.45 -14.31
CA PHE A 58 5.91 0.15 -13.38
C PHE A 58 7.28 -0.55 -13.40
N TRP A 59 7.27 -1.89 -13.41
CA TRP A 59 8.49 -2.70 -13.45
C TRP A 59 9.31 -2.44 -14.72
N ASN A 60 8.63 -2.32 -15.86
CA ASN A 60 9.24 -2.07 -17.16
C ASN A 60 9.59 -0.59 -17.40
N GLY A 61 9.20 0.32 -16.49
CA GLY A 61 9.48 1.75 -16.60
C GLY A 61 8.60 2.50 -17.59
N GLU A 62 7.40 1.99 -17.87
CA GLU A 62 6.39 2.69 -18.67
C GLU A 62 5.73 3.84 -17.90
N CYS A 63 5.85 3.82 -16.57
CA CYS A 63 5.37 4.80 -15.62
C CYS A 63 6.31 4.84 -14.39
N ASP A 64 6.20 5.91 -13.61
CA ASP A 64 7.17 6.27 -12.59
C ASP A 64 6.66 6.06 -11.16
N ALA A 65 5.34 5.97 -10.96
CA ALA A 65 4.73 5.91 -9.63
C ALA A 65 3.34 5.27 -9.62
N PHE A 66 2.94 4.74 -8.47
CA PHE A 66 1.59 4.24 -8.24
C PHE A 66 0.66 5.35 -7.72
N ASN A 67 -0.66 5.14 -7.81
CA ASN A 67 -1.67 6.09 -7.29
C ASN A 67 -1.45 6.50 -5.83
N TYR A 68 -0.98 5.60 -4.96
CA TYR A 68 -0.74 5.93 -3.55
C TYR A 68 0.45 6.89 -3.33
N GLU A 69 1.28 7.09 -4.35
CA GLU A 69 2.49 7.90 -4.31
C GLU A 69 2.28 9.31 -4.91
N GLU A 70 1.09 9.61 -5.44
CA GLU A 70 0.78 10.86 -6.13
C GLU A 70 1.11 12.11 -5.29
N GLU A 71 0.81 12.07 -3.98
CA GLU A 71 1.09 13.17 -3.06
C GLU A 71 2.59 13.37 -2.80
N ASN A 72 3.39 12.30 -2.94
CA ASN A 72 4.82 12.28 -2.62
C ASN A 72 5.71 12.59 -3.83
N PHE A 73 5.26 12.31 -5.05
CA PHE A 73 6.06 12.46 -6.26
C PHE A 73 5.42 13.45 -7.25
N LYS A 74 5.76 14.74 -7.09
CA LYS A 74 5.36 15.78 -8.05
C LYS A 74 5.97 15.49 -9.43
N ASN A 75 5.14 15.48 -10.47
CA ASN A 75 5.49 15.22 -11.88
C ASN A 75 5.84 13.77 -12.26
N ALA A 76 5.56 12.78 -11.41
CA ALA A 76 5.71 11.38 -11.80
C ALA A 76 4.58 10.95 -12.75
N LYS A 77 4.90 10.16 -13.78
CA LYS A 77 3.86 9.51 -14.59
C LYS A 77 3.21 8.40 -13.77
N ILE A 78 1.96 8.59 -13.39
CA ILE A 78 1.22 7.60 -12.60
C ILE A 78 0.86 6.38 -13.45
N CYS A 79 1.02 5.20 -12.88
CA CYS A 79 0.66 3.93 -13.50
C CYS A 79 -0.86 3.73 -13.39
N GLU A 80 -1.55 3.93 -14.51
CA GLU A 80 -2.99 3.72 -14.65
C GLU A 80 -3.30 2.34 -15.26
N ASP A 81 -4.50 1.84 -14.99
CA ASP A 81 -5.03 0.58 -15.54
C ASP A 81 -5.44 0.70 -17.02
#